data_AF-A0A9P3LCA3-F1
#
_entry.id   AF-A0A9P3LCA3-F1
#
_cell.length_a   1.000
_cell.length_b   1.000
_cell.length_c   1.000
_cell.angle_alpha   90.00
_cell.angle_beta   90.00
_cell.angle_gamma   90.00
#
_symmetry.space_group_name_H-M   'P 1'
#
loop_
_entity.id
_entity.type
_entity.pdbx_description
1 polymer ?
#
loop_
_entity_poly.entity_id
_entity_poly.type
_entity_poly.pdbx_seq_one_letter_code
_entity_poly.pdbx_strand_id
1 'polypeptide(L)'
;MTVTEDQVADEEVAINLEEADGYVKRINELMQLTEDDFPDDDDSPAARRAAEIARANITQGTRVAHERVIKAYFAFWLKRDPKWDPKALSDRTPREIMAFITQKCGEKSEGFEGRKYATAVSTRSALTLWYRSVRPHDGDEWRLDEKAHRWRGLPTRARIVSEFMVGLEKIKAKAGELSQSATALTIDDMHRLYNRCFREGQTEAERRWGIIRWVSHLPTVFQYHLRFLNL
;
A
#
# COMPACT_ATOMS: atom_id res chain seq x y z
N MET A 1 26.59 39.10 18.33
CA MET A 1 25.28 38.47 18.08
C MET A 1 25.34 37.07 18.65
N THR A 2 24.63 36.84 19.76
CA THR A 2 24.48 35.51 20.35
C THR A 2 23.37 34.79 19.59
N VAL A 3 23.74 33.74 18.86
CA VAL A 3 22.77 32.85 18.21
C VAL A 3 21.93 32.19 19.31
N THR A 4 20.61 32.34 19.25
CA THR A 4 19.71 31.81 20.27
C THR A 4 19.44 30.32 20.02
N GLU A 5 19.14 29.55 21.06
CA GLU A 5 18.83 28.10 20.94
C GLU A 5 17.71 27.81 19.94
N ASP A 6 16.72 28.70 19.84
CA ASP A 6 15.64 28.62 18.85
C ASP A 6 16.14 28.77 17.39
N GLN A 7 17.19 29.57 17.16
CA GLN A 7 17.80 29.73 15.82
C GLN A 7 18.59 28.49 15.42
N VAL A 8 19.23 27.83 16.38
CA VAL A 8 19.94 26.56 16.17
C VAL A 8 18.95 25.44 15.85
N ALA A 9 17.82 25.38 16.57
CA ALA A 9 16.77 24.39 16.31
C ALA A 9 16.10 24.58 14.94
N ASP A 10 15.83 25.83 14.54
CA ASP A 10 15.24 26.13 13.23
C ASP A 10 16.21 25.84 12.07
N GLU A 11 17.51 26.12 12.23
CA GLU A 11 18.53 25.73 11.25
C GLU A 11 18.71 24.21 11.16
N GLU A 12 18.67 23.49 12.29
CA GLU A 12 18.75 22.03 12.31
C GLU A 12 17.53 21.38 11.63
N VAL A 13 16.33 21.96 11.80
CA VAL A 13 15.12 21.53 11.08
C VAL A 13 15.25 21.81 9.58
N ALA A 14 15.82 22.95 9.17
CA ALA A 14 16.02 23.31 7.77
C ALA A 14 17.03 22.36 7.07
N ILE A 15 18.14 22.03 7.72
CA ILE A 15 19.15 21.09 7.20
C ILE A 15 18.54 19.68 7.04
N ASN A 16 17.75 19.24 8.02
CA ASN A 16 17.05 17.95 7.95
C ASN A 16 16.00 17.90 6.81
N LEU A 17 15.37 19.03 6.49
CA LEU A 17 14.44 19.14 5.36
C LEU A 17 15.15 19.11 4.01
N GLU A 18 16.30 19.77 3.87
CA GLU A 18 17.12 19.71 2.64
C GLU A 18 17.70 18.31 2.39
N GLU A 19 18.19 17.62 3.42
CA GLU A 19 18.65 16.24 3.30
C GLU A 19 17.50 15.30 2.93
N ALA A 20 16.32 15.47 3.54
CA ALA A 20 15.12 14.74 3.17
C ALA A 20 14.76 14.92 1.69
N ASP A 21 14.80 16.15 1.17
CA ASP A 21 14.56 16.45 -0.25
C ASP A 21 15.61 15.82 -1.19
N GLY A 22 16.85 15.67 -0.74
CA GLY A 22 17.87 14.88 -1.41
C GLY A 22 17.51 13.40 -1.55
N TYR A 23 16.93 12.79 -0.50
CA TYR A 23 16.40 11.42 -0.57
C TYR A 23 15.16 11.31 -1.47
N VAL A 24 14.31 12.34 -1.50
CA VAL A 24 13.13 12.41 -2.39
C VAL A 24 13.52 12.35 -3.87
N LYS A 25 14.49 13.16 -4.28
CA LYS A 25 14.97 13.17 -5.67
C LYS A 25 15.49 11.79 -6.10
N ARG A 26 16.19 11.12 -5.19
CA ARG A 26 16.74 9.76 -5.39
C ARG A 26 15.67 8.66 -5.39
N ILE A 27 14.59 8.82 -4.62
CA ILE A 27 13.43 7.92 -4.64
C ILE A 27 12.74 7.99 -6.01
N ASN A 28 12.57 9.18 -6.57
CA ASN A 28 11.95 9.36 -7.88
C ASN A 28 12.77 8.72 -9.01
N GLU A 29 14.10 8.84 -8.96
CA GLU A 29 15.03 8.16 -9.88
C GLU A 29 14.95 6.63 -9.76
N LEU A 30 14.87 6.11 -8.53
CA LEU A 30 14.77 4.67 -8.25
C LEU A 30 13.41 4.07 -8.64
N MET A 31 12.32 4.83 -8.51
CA MET A 31 10.97 4.40 -8.91
C MET A 31 10.75 4.41 -10.42
N GLN A 32 11.52 5.20 -11.17
CA GLN A 32 11.58 5.13 -12.63
C GLN A 32 12.29 3.85 -13.10
N LEU A 33 13.32 3.38 -12.39
CA LEU A 33 14.04 2.15 -12.75
C LEU A 33 13.22 0.86 -12.53
N THR A 34 12.19 0.89 -11.69
CA THR A 34 11.29 -0.26 -11.45
C THR A 34 10.15 -0.40 -12.47
N GLU A 35 10.13 0.41 -13.54
CA GLU A 35 9.11 0.33 -14.61
C GLU A 35 9.19 -0.95 -15.44
N ASP A 36 10.34 -1.62 -15.46
CA ASP A 36 10.62 -2.75 -16.35
C ASP A 36 10.30 -4.13 -15.74
N ASP A 37 9.71 -4.20 -14.54
CA ASP A 37 9.56 -5.44 -13.75
C ASP A 37 8.29 -6.28 -14.05
N PHE A 38 7.48 -5.91 -15.05
CA PHE A 38 6.30 -6.70 -15.48
C PHE A 38 6.51 -7.27 -16.89
N PRO A 39 7.21 -8.40 -17.04
CA PRO A 39 7.12 -9.17 -18.28
C PRO A 39 5.71 -9.78 -18.34
N ASP A 40 4.80 -9.12 -19.06
CA ASP A 40 3.52 -9.71 -19.43
C ASP A 40 3.79 -10.73 -20.56
N ASP A 41 3.64 -12.03 -20.26
CA ASP A 41 3.75 -13.12 -21.26
C ASP A 41 2.60 -13.11 -22.30
N ASP A 42 1.63 -12.19 -22.18
CA ASP A 42 0.54 -11.97 -23.12
C ASP A 42 0.81 -10.73 -23.99
N ASP A 43 1.28 -10.98 -25.20
CA ASP A 43 1.62 -9.97 -26.20
C ASP A 43 0.43 -9.53 -27.08
N SER A 44 -0.79 -9.95 -26.73
CA SER A 44 -1.96 -9.64 -27.55
C SER A 44 -2.21 -8.12 -27.64
N PRO A 45 -2.78 -7.62 -28.76
CA PRO A 45 -3.10 -6.20 -28.91
C PRO A 45 -4.03 -5.66 -27.81
N ALA A 46 -4.87 -6.53 -27.24
CA ALA A 46 -5.74 -6.21 -26.12
C ALA A 46 -4.96 -6.10 -24.81
N ALA A 47 -4.03 -7.02 -24.53
CA ALA A 47 -3.15 -6.98 -23.37
C ALA A 47 -2.24 -5.74 -23.39
N ARG A 48 -1.63 -5.42 -24.55
CA ARG A 48 -0.81 -4.20 -24.70
C ARG A 48 -1.60 -2.93 -24.42
N ARG A 49 -2.81 -2.81 -24.96
CA ARG A 49 -3.68 -1.65 -24.76
C ARG A 49 -4.19 -1.55 -23.32
N ALA A 50 -4.52 -2.68 -22.69
CA ALA A 50 -4.90 -2.72 -21.28
C ALA A 50 -3.72 -2.35 -20.37
N ALA A 51 -2.51 -2.84 -20.68
CA ALA A 51 -1.28 -2.50 -19.98
C ALA A 51 -0.92 -1.02 -20.15
N GLU A 52 -1.06 -0.44 -21.34
CA GLU A 52 -0.89 1.00 -21.58
C GLU A 52 -1.87 1.83 -20.75
N ILE A 53 -3.15 1.47 -20.73
CA ILE A 53 -4.19 2.15 -19.95
C ILE A 53 -3.93 2.00 -18.44
N ALA A 54 -3.54 0.82 -17.99
CA ALA A 54 -3.19 0.54 -16.59
C ALA A 54 -1.93 1.31 -16.18
N ARG A 55 -0.87 1.30 -17.00
CA ARG A 55 0.36 2.08 -16.77
C ARG A 55 0.05 3.57 -16.72
N ALA A 56 -0.78 4.09 -17.61
CA ALA A 56 -1.14 5.51 -17.65
C ALA A 56 -1.99 5.97 -16.45
N ASN A 57 -2.88 5.12 -15.93
CA ASN A 57 -3.87 5.53 -14.91
C ASN A 57 -3.56 5.05 -13.48
N ILE A 58 -2.86 3.93 -13.30
CA ILE A 58 -2.59 3.34 -11.98
C ILE A 58 -1.28 3.85 -11.38
N THR A 59 -0.28 4.16 -12.21
CA THR A 59 1.09 4.39 -11.72
C THR A 59 1.26 5.75 -11.06
N GLN A 60 0.77 6.85 -11.64
CA GLN A 60 1.14 8.18 -11.13
C GLN A 60 0.49 8.51 -9.77
N GLY A 61 -0.81 8.23 -9.61
CA GLY A 61 -1.50 8.44 -8.33
C GLY A 61 -0.97 7.52 -7.22
N THR A 62 -0.73 6.24 -7.54
CA THR A 62 -0.19 5.27 -6.59
C THR A 62 1.27 5.56 -6.24
N ARG A 63 2.08 6.04 -7.20
CA ARG A 63 3.47 6.47 -6.97
C ARG A 63 3.53 7.63 -5.99
N VAL A 64 2.76 8.70 -6.23
CA VAL A 64 2.72 9.85 -5.32
C VAL A 64 2.26 9.42 -3.92
N ALA A 65 1.31 8.48 -3.83
CA ALA A 65 0.89 7.93 -2.55
C ALA A 65 2.01 7.13 -1.85
N HIS A 66 2.71 6.25 -2.56
CA HIS A 66 3.85 5.48 -2.03
C HIS A 66 5.00 6.38 -1.61
N GLU A 67 5.35 7.38 -2.43
CA GLU A 67 6.39 8.37 -2.14
C GLU A 67 6.09 9.09 -0.82
N ARG A 68 4.85 9.54 -0.61
CA ARG A 68 4.42 10.17 0.65
C ARG A 68 4.59 9.24 1.84
N VAL A 69 4.26 7.96 1.69
CA VAL A 69 4.39 6.98 2.78
C VAL A 69 5.86 6.70 3.09
N ILE A 70 6.71 6.56 2.07
CA ILE A 70 8.16 6.36 2.25
C ILE A 70 8.78 7.57 2.96
N LYS A 71 8.47 8.79 2.54
CA LYS A 71 8.95 10.02 3.22
C LYS A 71 8.52 10.05 4.69
N ALA A 72 7.25 9.73 4.97
CA ALA A 72 6.76 9.67 6.34
C ALA A 72 7.46 8.58 7.19
N TYR A 73 7.82 7.45 6.57
CA TYR A 73 8.60 6.40 7.23
C TYR A 73 10.01 6.88 7.59
N PHE A 74 10.69 7.58 6.68
CA PHE A 74 12.04 8.12 6.94
C PHE A 74 12.00 9.18 8.03
N ALA A 75 11.10 10.15 7.93
CA ALA A 75 10.94 11.19 8.94
C ALA A 75 10.63 10.60 10.33
N PHE A 76 9.87 9.51 10.40
CA PHE A 76 9.56 8.82 11.65
C PHE A 76 10.82 8.25 12.33
N TRP A 77 11.74 7.67 11.56
CA TRP A 77 12.98 7.09 12.11
C TRP A 77 14.08 8.11 12.32
N LEU A 78 14.30 9.03 11.39
CA LEU A 78 15.29 10.10 11.53
C LEU A 78 15.02 11.00 12.75
N LYS A 79 13.74 11.24 13.09
CA LYS A 79 13.38 11.96 14.32
C LYS A 79 13.81 11.23 15.60
N ARG A 80 13.92 9.90 15.57
CA ARG A 80 14.30 9.06 16.73
C ARG A 80 15.78 8.80 16.79
N ASP A 81 16.39 8.60 15.64
CA ASP A 81 17.80 8.36 15.46
C ASP A 81 18.28 9.09 14.20
N PRO A 82 18.91 10.27 14.35
CA PRO A 82 19.43 11.04 13.22
C PRO A 82 20.50 10.30 12.41
N LYS A 83 21.10 9.23 12.96
CA LYS A 83 22.09 8.40 12.26
C LYS A 83 21.47 7.19 11.57
N TRP A 84 20.15 7.04 11.62
CA TRP A 84 19.46 5.92 11.00
C TRP A 84 19.59 6.00 9.46
N ASP A 85 20.08 4.91 8.86
CA ASP A 85 20.23 4.81 7.41
C ASP A 85 19.05 4.00 6.80
N PRO A 86 18.20 4.63 5.95
CA PRO A 86 17.08 3.95 5.29
C PRO A 86 17.49 2.82 4.33
N LYS A 87 18.77 2.72 3.95
CA LYS A 87 19.31 1.68 3.07
C LYS A 87 19.99 0.54 3.83
N ALA A 88 20.33 0.75 5.10
CA ALA A 88 20.97 -0.25 5.93
C ALA A 88 19.97 -1.34 6.37
N LEU A 89 20.02 -2.47 5.68
CA LEU A 89 19.20 -3.64 5.99
C LEU A 89 19.83 -4.48 7.12
N SER A 90 19.10 -4.62 8.22
CA SER A 90 19.50 -5.38 9.41
C SER A 90 18.39 -6.29 9.92
N ASP A 91 18.67 -7.12 10.92
CA ASP A 91 17.67 -7.98 11.58
C ASP A 91 16.52 -7.18 12.21
N ARG A 92 16.75 -5.89 12.46
CA ARG A 92 15.80 -4.95 13.04
C ARG A 92 14.82 -4.39 12.01
N THR A 93 15.19 -4.31 10.74
CA THR A 93 14.37 -3.65 9.71
C THR A 93 12.93 -4.17 9.65
N PRO A 94 12.66 -5.49 9.73
CA PRO A 94 11.28 -5.98 9.83
C PRO A 94 10.50 -5.44 11.04
N ARG A 95 11.16 -5.30 12.20
CA ARG A 95 10.54 -4.74 13.42
C ARG A 95 10.34 -3.24 13.30
N GLU A 96 11.23 -2.54 12.62
CA GLU A 96 11.11 -1.10 12.34
C GLU A 96 9.88 -0.80 11.47
N ILE A 97 9.65 -1.63 10.46
CA ILE A 97 8.45 -1.58 9.61
C ILE A 97 7.19 -1.77 10.48
N MET A 98 7.18 -2.79 11.34
CA MET A 98 6.05 -3.07 12.24
C MET A 98 5.78 -1.90 13.20
N ALA A 99 6.83 -1.28 13.76
CA ALA A 99 6.70 -0.15 14.66
C ALA A 99 6.09 1.08 13.96
N PHE A 100 6.48 1.36 12.72
CA PHE A 100 5.86 2.43 11.96
C PHE A 100 4.39 2.13 11.61
N ILE A 101 4.08 0.90 11.19
CA ILE A 101 2.68 0.51 10.92
C ILE A 101 1.85 0.62 12.21
N THR A 102 2.42 0.25 13.35
CA THR A 102 1.77 0.41 14.67
C THR A 102 1.53 1.88 14.98
N GLN A 103 2.51 2.77 14.75
CA GLN A 103 2.30 4.22 14.91
C GLN A 103 1.11 4.73 14.09
N LYS A 104 0.97 4.24 12.86
CA LYS A 104 -0.11 4.63 11.96
C LYS A 104 -1.46 4.02 12.36
N CYS A 105 -1.50 2.73 12.67
CA CYS A 105 -2.74 1.95 12.73
C CYS A 105 -3.18 1.56 14.14
N GLY A 106 -2.35 1.80 15.16
CA GLY A 106 -2.68 1.55 16.57
C GLY A 106 -3.84 2.42 17.06
N GLU A 107 -4.32 2.15 18.26
CA GLU A 107 -5.47 2.86 18.82
C GLU A 107 -5.14 4.33 19.15
N LYS A 108 -6.08 5.24 18.84
CA LYS A 108 -5.90 6.67 19.17
C LYS A 108 -5.82 6.94 20.66
N SER A 109 -6.52 6.13 21.46
CA SER A 109 -6.48 6.13 22.93
C SER A 109 -5.06 5.94 23.47
N GLU A 110 -4.23 5.20 22.75
CA GLU A 110 -2.85 4.90 23.12
C GLU A 110 -1.84 5.90 22.51
N GLY A 111 -2.31 6.98 21.88
CA GLY A 111 -1.46 8.00 21.26
C GLY A 111 -1.02 7.72 19.82
N PHE A 112 -1.60 6.71 19.17
CA PHE A 112 -1.36 6.41 17.76
C PHE A 112 -2.29 7.20 16.81
N GLU A 113 -2.03 7.15 15.50
CA GLU A 113 -2.84 7.90 14.53
C GLU A 113 -4.23 7.30 14.27
N GLY A 114 -4.48 6.04 14.64
CA GLY A 114 -5.79 5.39 14.44
C GLY A 114 -6.22 5.25 12.99
N ARG A 115 -5.26 5.05 12.08
CA ARG A 115 -5.55 4.78 10.67
C ARG A 115 -6.13 3.38 10.49
N LYS A 116 -6.83 3.20 9.37
CA LYS A 116 -7.48 1.93 9.02
C LYS A 116 -6.47 0.90 8.54
N TYR A 117 -6.86 -0.39 8.53
CA TYR A 117 -6.01 -1.47 8.00
C TYR A 117 -5.49 -1.22 6.57
N ALA A 118 -6.28 -0.57 5.71
CA ALA A 118 -5.84 -0.17 4.36
C ALA A 118 -4.55 0.67 4.36
N THR A 119 -4.30 1.48 5.39
CA THR A 119 -3.05 2.23 5.54
C THR A 119 -1.86 1.31 5.82
N ALA A 120 -2.04 0.25 6.62
CA ALA A 120 -1.01 -0.77 6.84
C ALA A 120 -0.64 -1.48 5.53
N VAL A 121 -1.65 -1.85 4.73
CA VAL A 121 -1.45 -2.51 3.42
C VAL A 121 -0.69 -1.58 2.47
N SER A 122 -1.14 -0.32 2.35
CA SER A 122 -0.48 0.70 1.53
C SER A 122 0.97 0.95 1.99
N THR A 123 1.22 0.97 3.29
CA THR A 123 2.56 1.15 3.87
C THR A 123 3.47 -0.01 3.52
N ARG A 124 3.01 -1.26 3.73
CA ARG A 124 3.78 -2.45 3.36
C ARG A 124 4.12 -2.46 1.87
N SER A 125 3.18 -2.08 1.02
CA SER A 125 3.37 -2.01 -0.44
C SER A 125 4.41 -0.95 -0.82
N ALA A 126 4.29 0.28 -0.28
CA ALA A 126 5.24 1.36 -0.52
C ALA A 126 6.67 1.01 -0.07
N LEU A 127 6.81 0.41 1.11
CA LEU A 127 8.13 -0.01 1.61
C LEU A 127 8.69 -1.22 0.84
N THR A 128 7.82 -2.09 0.31
CA THR A 128 8.27 -3.18 -0.59
C THR A 128 8.87 -2.60 -1.86
N LEU A 129 8.23 -1.59 -2.45
CA LEU A 129 8.76 -0.88 -3.62
C LEU A 129 10.11 -0.23 -3.30
N TRP A 130 10.23 0.48 -2.18
CA TRP A 130 11.49 1.07 -1.74
C TRP A 130 12.60 0.02 -1.61
N TYR A 131 12.39 -1.03 -0.81
CA TYR A 131 13.46 -2.00 -0.53
C TYR A 131 13.83 -2.85 -1.76
N ARG A 132 12.91 -3.06 -2.70
CA ARG A 132 13.25 -3.62 -4.02
C ARG A 132 14.19 -2.71 -4.79
N SER A 133 13.94 -1.40 -4.79
CA SER A 133 14.83 -0.46 -5.49
C SER A 133 16.23 -0.36 -4.85
N VAL A 134 16.33 -0.55 -3.53
CA VAL A 134 17.62 -0.63 -2.83
C VAL A 134 18.36 -1.93 -3.17
N ARG A 135 17.64 -3.04 -3.41
CA ARG A 135 18.21 -4.36 -3.70
C ARG A 135 17.44 -5.13 -4.80
N PRO A 136 17.66 -4.80 -6.08
CA PRO A 136 16.86 -5.34 -7.19
C PRO A 136 17.05 -6.85 -7.46
N HIS A 137 18.10 -7.47 -6.92
CA HIS A 137 18.43 -8.88 -7.19
C HIS A 137 18.37 -9.79 -5.95
N ASP A 138 17.84 -9.29 -4.84
CA ASP A 138 17.62 -10.13 -3.66
C ASP A 138 16.28 -10.87 -3.80
N GLY A 139 16.28 -12.18 -3.51
CA GLY A 139 15.07 -13.02 -3.60
C GLY A 139 13.98 -12.60 -2.61
N ASP A 140 12.80 -13.21 -2.69
CA ASP A 140 11.65 -12.73 -1.92
C ASP A 140 11.71 -13.03 -0.41
N GLU A 141 12.42 -14.09 0.00
CA GLU A 141 12.47 -14.54 1.38
C GLU A 141 13.51 -13.79 2.22
N TRP A 142 13.07 -13.22 3.34
CA TRP A 142 13.93 -12.53 4.30
C TRP A 142 14.73 -13.51 5.15
N ARG A 143 16.06 -13.54 4.98
CA ARG A 143 16.94 -14.45 5.71
C ARG A 143 18.37 -13.91 5.83
N LEU A 144 19.10 -14.37 6.84
CA LEU A 144 20.53 -14.10 6.96
C LEU A 144 21.29 -15.04 6.02
N ASP A 145 22.07 -14.48 5.10
CA ASP A 145 23.08 -15.22 4.35
C ASP A 145 24.33 -15.33 5.23
N GLU A 146 24.50 -16.49 5.88
CA GLU A 146 25.62 -16.75 6.78
C GLU A 146 26.97 -16.65 6.10
N LYS A 147 27.06 -16.95 4.79
CA LYS A 147 28.34 -16.92 4.05
C LYS A 147 28.79 -15.49 3.76
N ALA A 148 27.84 -14.61 3.45
CA ALA A 148 28.11 -13.21 3.12
C ALA A 148 27.90 -12.28 4.32
N HIS A 149 27.54 -12.81 5.50
CA HIS A 149 27.16 -12.08 6.71
C HIS A 149 26.20 -10.90 6.43
N ARG A 150 25.24 -11.11 5.54
CA ARG A 150 24.30 -10.05 5.13
C ARG A 150 22.87 -10.58 5.10
N TRP A 151 21.93 -9.73 5.48
CA TRP A 151 20.52 -10.02 5.27
C TRP A 151 20.20 -9.99 3.78
N ARG A 152 19.46 -10.98 3.30
CA ARG A 152 18.92 -11.06 1.94
C ARG A 152 17.41 -11.05 1.97
N GLY A 153 16.86 -10.52 0.89
CA GLY A 153 15.45 -10.51 0.57
C GLY A 153 14.70 -9.30 1.09
N LEU A 154 13.37 -9.36 1.03
CA LEU A 154 12.53 -8.20 1.32
C LEU A 154 12.09 -8.19 2.79
N PRO A 155 12.46 -7.16 3.57
CA PRO A 155 12.10 -7.12 4.99
C PRO A 155 10.58 -7.03 5.19
N THR A 156 9.84 -6.47 4.23
CA THR A 156 8.37 -6.44 4.21
C THR A 156 7.72 -7.80 3.97
N ARG A 157 8.48 -8.79 3.50
CA ARG A 157 8.05 -10.18 3.30
C ARG A 157 8.55 -11.11 4.41
N ALA A 158 9.30 -10.59 5.38
CA ALA A 158 9.68 -11.36 6.56
C ALA A 158 8.46 -11.98 7.24
N ARG A 159 8.61 -13.21 7.75
CA ARG A 159 7.54 -13.96 8.42
C ARG A 159 6.86 -13.12 9.51
N ILE A 160 7.66 -12.44 10.32
CA ILE A 160 7.16 -11.61 11.42
C ILE A 160 6.26 -10.46 10.95
N VAL A 161 6.55 -9.86 9.79
CA VAL A 161 5.75 -8.77 9.22
C VAL A 161 4.43 -9.34 8.67
N SER A 162 4.49 -10.50 8.01
CA SER A 162 3.28 -11.16 7.51
C SER A 162 2.36 -11.60 8.64
N GLU A 163 2.89 -12.20 9.70
CA GLU A 163 2.14 -12.57 10.91
C GLU A 163 1.52 -11.35 11.59
N PHE A 164 2.30 -10.27 11.72
CA PHE A 164 1.81 -9.00 12.26
C PHE A 164 0.66 -8.42 11.44
N MET A 165 0.76 -8.40 10.12
CA MET A 165 -0.30 -7.90 9.24
C MET A 165 -1.60 -8.68 9.39
N VAL A 166 -1.53 -10.02 9.45
CA VAL A 166 -2.70 -10.89 9.69
C VAL A 166 -3.30 -10.63 11.06
N GLY A 167 -2.47 -10.44 12.09
CA GLY A 167 -2.93 -10.09 13.43
C GLY A 167 -3.66 -8.74 13.45
N LEU A 168 -3.06 -7.72 12.83
CA LEU A 168 -3.63 -6.39 12.71
C LEU A 168 -4.97 -6.42 11.97
N GLU A 169 -5.06 -7.16 10.86
CA GLU A 169 -6.31 -7.35 10.12
C GLU A 169 -7.44 -7.89 11.01
N LYS A 170 -7.16 -8.94 11.77
CA LYS A 170 -8.13 -9.55 12.69
C LYS A 170 -8.56 -8.59 13.78
N ILE A 171 -7.63 -7.80 14.33
CA ILE A 171 -7.92 -6.79 15.35
C ILE A 171 -8.83 -5.70 14.76
N LYS A 172 -8.49 -5.18 13.58
CA LYS A 172 -9.28 -4.14 12.90
C LYS A 172 -10.66 -4.64 12.49
N ALA A 173 -10.76 -5.87 11.99
CA ALA A 173 -12.05 -6.49 11.68
C ALA A 173 -12.93 -6.64 12.93
N LYS A 174 -12.36 -7.06 14.08
CA LYS A 174 -13.08 -7.12 15.37
C LYS A 174 -13.55 -5.75 15.84
N ALA A 175 -12.79 -4.69 15.56
CA ALA A 175 -13.17 -3.31 15.84
C ALA A 175 -14.24 -2.76 14.85
N GLY A 176 -14.77 -3.59 13.95
CA GLY A 176 -15.79 -3.21 12.98
C GLY A 176 -15.23 -2.51 11.73
N GLU A 177 -13.91 -2.46 11.54
CA GLU A 177 -13.31 -2.02 10.27
C GLU A 177 -13.43 -3.13 9.23
N LEU A 178 -14.59 -3.22 8.56
CA LEU A 178 -14.76 -4.11 7.42
C LEU A 178 -14.05 -3.53 6.18
N SER A 179 -13.25 -4.36 5.50
CA SER A 179 -12.67 -3.97 4.21
C SER A 179 -13.79 -3.78 3.20
N GLN A 180 -13.96 -2.56 2.68
CA GLN A 180 -15.01 -2.26 1.68
C GLN A 180 -14.85 -3.07 0.39
N SER A 181 -13.65 -3.58 0.09
CA SER A 181 -13.40 -4.46 -1.06
C SER A 181 -13.95 -5.88 -0.88
N ALA A 182 -14.40 -6.25 0.32
CA ALA A 182 -14.94 -7.57 0.64
C ALA A 182 -16.47 -7.58 0.75
N THR A 183 -17.17 -6.70 0.02
CA THR A 183 -18.59 -6.95 -0.28
C THR A 183 -18.61 -8.02 -1.38
N ALA A 184 -18.36 -9.27 -0.98
CA ALA A 184 -18.31 -10.39 -1.90
C ALA A 184 -19.65 -10.49 -2.63
N LEU A 185 -19.61 -10.53 -3.97
CA LEU A 185 -20.79 -10.87 -4.77
C LEU A 185 -21.30 -12.21 -4.28
N THR A 186 -22.53 -12.24 -3.78
CA THR A 186 -23.15 -13.51 -3.38
C THR A 186 -23.52 -14.32 -4.61
N ILE A 187 -23.76 -15.62 -4.46
CA ILE A 187 -24.26 -16.44 -5.57
C ILE A 187 -25.60 -15.92 -6.11
N ASP A 188 -26.43 -15.32 -5.25
CA ASP A 188 -27.69 -14.69 -5.63
C ASP A 188 -27.46 -13.42 -6.47
N ASP A 189 -26.43 -12.64 -6.15
CA ASP A 189 -26.00 -11.49 -6.95
C ASP A 189 -25.57 -11.94 -8.35
N MET A 190 -24.81 -13.04 -8.44
CA MET A 190 -24.39 -13.63 -9.72
C MET A 190 -25.57 -14.19 -10.53
N HIS A 191 -26.55 -14.83 -9.88
CA HIS A 191 -27.77 -15.27 -10.53
C HIS A 191 -28.64 -14.10 -11.02
N ARG A 192 -28.71 -13.01 -10.25
CA ARG A 192 -29.42 -11.79 -10.67
C ARG A 192 -28.75 -11.12 -11.86
N LEU A 193 -27.41 -11.10 -11.89
CA LEU A 193 -26.66 -10.66 -13.06
C LEU A 193 -26.99 -11.52 -14.28
N TYR A 194 -26.92 -12.85 -14.12
CA TYR A 194 -27.21 -13.80 -15.19
C TYR A 194 -28.60 -13.61 -15.78
N ASN A 195 -29.63 -13.59 -14.93
CA ASN A 195 -31.02 -13.43 -15.35
C ASN A 195 -31.31 -12.07 -16.01
N ARG A 196 -30.54 -11.03 -15.69
CA ARG A 196 -30.73 -9.68 -16.25
C ARG A 196 -29.99 -9.47 -17.56
N CYS A 197 -28.85 -10.13 -17.76
CA CYS A 197 -27.96 -9.85 -18.89
C CYS A 197 -27.86 -11.01 -19.89
N PHE A 198 -28.23 -12.23 -19.50
CA PHE A 198 -27.94 -13.45 -20.26
C PHE A 198 -29.14 -14.41 -20.33
N ARG A 199 -30.37 -13.95 -20.08
CA ARG A 199 -31.57 -14.80 -20.20
C ARG A 199 -31.83 -15.12 -21.67
N GLU A 200 -32.15 -16.38 -21.96
CA GLU A 200 -32.59 -16.79 -23.28
C GLU A 200 -33.84 -16.00 -23.74
N GLY A 201 -33.85 -15.62 -25.01
CA GLY A 201 -34.94 -14.82 -25.60
C GLY A 201 -34.95 -13.33 -25.23
N GLN A 202 -33.90 -12.80 -24.58
CA GLN A 202 -33.78 -11.35 -24.36
C GLN A 202 -33.53 -10.60 -25.66
N THR A 203 -34.24 -9.49 -25.82
CA THR A 203 -33.92 -8.50 -26.86
C THR A 203 -32.62 -7.76 -26.53
N GLU A 204 -31.96 -7.22 -27.56
CA GLU A 204 -30.71 -6.49 -27.36
C GLU A 204 -30.89 -5.25 -26.46
N ALA A 205 -32.06 -4.60 -26.53
CA ALA A 205 -32.41 -3.47 -25.67
C ALA A 205 -32.51 -3.90 -24.19
N GLU A 206 -33.17 -5.01 -23.90
CA GLU A 206 -33.28 -5.54 -22.53
C GLU A 206 -31.92 -5.92 -21.96
N ARG A 207 -31.04 -6.51 -22.77
CA ARG A 207 -29.67 -6.84 -22.37
C ARG A 207 -28.88 -5.58 -22.01
N ARG A 208 -28.93 -4.54 -22.84
CA ARG A 208 -28.26 -3.25 -22.57
C ARG A 208 -28.78 -2.61 -21.29
N TRP A 209 -30.11 -2.62 -21.07
CA TRP A 209 -30.72 -2.13 -19.84
C TRP A 209 -30.36 -2.97 -18.61
N GLY A 210 -30.23 -4.29 -18.75
CA GLY A 210 -29.78 -5.20 -17.71
C GLY A 210 -28.36 -4.87 -17.24
N ILE A 211 -27.45 -4.64 -18.18
CA ILE A 211 -26.06 -4.24 -17.92
C ILE A 211 -26.01 -2.87 -17.21
N ILE A 212 -26.74 -1.86 -17.71
CA ILE A 212 -26.79 -0.53 -17.09
C ILE A 212 -27.35 -0.60 -15.66
N ARG A 213 -28.41 -1.39 -15.43
CA ARG A 213 -28.98 -1.60 -14.08
C ARG A 213 -28.02 -2.35 -13.17
N TRP A 214 -27.25 -3.30 -13.69
CA TRP A 214 -26.26 -4.00 -12.89
C TRP A 214 -25.10 -3.09 -12.48
N VAL A 215 -24.55 -2.34 -13.43
CA VAL A 215 -23.46 -1.38 -13.20
C VAL A 215 -23.88 -0.29 -12.20
N SER A 216 -25.15 0.13 -12.21
CA SER A 216 -25.69 1.05 -11.20
C SER A 216 -26.05 0.39 -9.86
N HIS A 217 -26.35 -0.92 -9.85
CA HIS A 217 -26.57 -1.69 -8.62
C HIS A 217 -25.29 -2.00 -7.85
N LEU A 218 -24.14 -2.12 -8.55
CA LEU A 218 -22.83 -2.30 -7.90
C LEU A 218 -22.60 -1.23 -6.81
N PRO A 219 -22.69 0.10 -7.09
CA PRO A 219 -22.69 1.17 -6.08
C PRO A 219 -23.74 1.05 -4.97
N THR A 220 -24.89 0.43 -5.24
CA THR A 220 -26.02 0.36 -4.29
C THR A 220 -25.87 -0.81 -3.31
N VAL A 221 -25.30 -1.93 -3.74
CA VAL A 221 -24.82 -3.01 -2.87
C VAL A 221 -23.74 -2.47 -1.90
N PHE A 222 -22.95 -1.47 -2.30
CA PHE A 222 -22.01 -0.76 -1.42
C PHE A 222 -22.66 0.15 -0.36
N GLN A 223 -23.95 0.52 -0.47
CA GLN A 223 -24.61 1.46 0.45
C GLN A 223 -25.65 0.82 1.40
N TYR A 224 -26.34 -0.25 0.99
CA TYR A 224 -27.59 -0.66 1.66
C TYR A 224 -27.45 -1.65 2.82
N HIS A 225 -26.30 -2.29 3.04
CA HIS A 225 -26.11 -3.17 4.21
C HIS A 225 -25.80 -2.42 5.53
N LEU A 226 -25.63 -1.08 5.49
CA LEU A 226 -25.51 -0.24 6.68
C LEU A 226 -26.84 -0.02 7.44
N ARG A 227 -27.98 -0.48 6.89
CA ARG A 227 -29.30 -0.33 7.54
C ARG A 227 -29.87 -1.61 8.16
N PHE A 228 -29.28 -2.79 7.91
CA PHE A 228 -29.83 -4.07 8.37
C PHE A 228 -29.10 -4.71 9.57
N LEU A 229 -28.07 -4.05 10.13
CA LEU A 229 -27.37 -4.49 11.34
C LEU A 229 -27.61 -3.58 12.56
N ASN A 230 -28.60 -2.69 12.50
CA ASN A 230 -29.12 -1.94 13.66
C ASN A 230 -30.51 -2.46 14.08
N LEU A 231 -30.65 -3.79 14.16
CA LEU A 231 -31.70 -4.51 14.88
C LEU A 231 -31.06 -5.70 15.61
#